data_AF-A0A8I7B3C8-F1
#
_entry.id   AF-A0A8I7B3C8-F1
#
_cell.length_a   1.000
_cell.length_b   1.000
_cell.length_c   1.000
_cell.angle_alpha   90.00
_cell.angle_beta   90.00
_cell.angle_gamma   90.00
#
_symmetry.space_group_name_H-M   'P 1'
#
loop_
_entity.id
_entity.type
_entity.pdbx_description
1 polymer ?
#
loop_
_entity_poly.entity_id
_entity_poly.type
_entity_poly.pdbx_seq_one_letter_code
_entity_poly.pdbx_strand_id
1 'polypeptide(L)'
;MLGSGPFNIRSGTSMSTPHVSGITALVKSSHPDWSAAAIKSAILTTTDITDSAGGPILDEQHQKATAYAMGAGHANPIKAIDPGLVYDLSITEYAGYICALLGDQGLASIARNPMLSCKMLPKIPEAQLNYPSITVPLRTRPFTVHRTVTNVGPPNSVYTLKMVVPKSLRVCVYPETLVFSKAGEKLTYSITASTNSTGGKKFMEGTLSWISKNHVVRSPILFVVGLDSPLL
;
A
#
# COMPACT_ATOMS: atom_id res chain seq x y z
N MET A 1 -6.23 -10.91 42.19
CA MET A 1 -6.77 -11.66 41.05
C MET A 1 -7.11 -10.70 39.93
N LEU A 2 -6.21 -10.53 38.96
CA LEU A 2 -6.55 -9.92 37.67
C LEU A 2 -7.17 -11.05 36.84
N GLY A 3 -8.45 -10.96 36.47
CA GLY A 3 -9.09 -11.93 35.55
C GLY A 3 -10.43 -12.53 35.98
N SER A 4 -11.03 -12.15 37.11
CA SER A 4 -12.35 -12.65 37.54
C SER A 4 -13.50 -11.65 37.34
N GLY A 5 -13.28 -10.56 36.61
CA GLY A 5 -14.29 -9.56 36.25
C GLY A 5 -14.70 -9.65 34.77
N PRO A 6 -15.66 -8.82 34.31
CA PRO A 6 -16.12 -8.83 32.91
C PRO A 6 -15.06 -8.35 31.89
N PHE A 7 -13.89 -7.91 32.36
CA PHE A 7 -12.78 -7.43 31.54
C PHE A 7 -11.52 -8.26 31.77
N ASN A 8 -10.72 -8.42 30.72
CA ASN A 8 -9.45 -9.15 30.76
C ASN A 8 -8.39 -8.44 29.93
N ILE A 9 -7.12 -8.59 30.31
CA ILE A 9 -5.96 -8.06 29.58
C ILE A 9 -5.41 -9.20 28.72
N ARG A 10 -5.34 -8.98 27.41
CA ARG A 10 -4.84 -9.96 26.44
C ARG A 10 -3.92 -9.29 25.43
N SER A 11 -3.04 -10.09 24.85
CA SER A 11 -2.07 -9.67 23.84
C SER A 11 -2.15 -10.57 22.62
N GLY A 12 -1.79 -10.02 21.46
CA GLY A 12 -1.72 -10.74 20.18
C GLY A 12 -2.34 -9.94 19.04
N THR A 13 -2.07 -10.36 17.81
CA THR A 13 -2.65 -9.76 16.61
C THR A 13 -4.17 -9.84 16.60
N SER A 14 -4.77 -10.84 17.27
CA SER A 14 -6.22 -10.93 17.52
C SER A 14 -6.78 -9.74 18.31
N MET A 15 -5.97 -9.00 19.08
CA MET A 15 -6.36 -7.76 19.76
C MET A 15 -6.12 -6.54 18.87
N SER A 16 -5.12 -6.55 17.98
CA SER A 16 -4.88 -5.47 17.02
C SER A 16 -5.94 -5.43 15.91
N THR A 17 -6.38 -6.59 15.40
CA THR A 17 -7.41 -6.70 14.35
C THR A 17 -8.69 -5.92 14.66
N PRO A 18 -9.35 -6.07 15.83
CA PRO A 18 -10.57 -5.32 16.13
C PRO A 18 -10.35 -3.81 16.23
N HIS A 19 -9.15 -3.32 16.58
CA HIS A 19 -8.84 -1.88 16.52
C HIS A 19 -8.86 -1.39 15.07
N VAL A 20 -8.20 -2.10 14.14
CA VAL A 20 -8.22 -1.75 12.71
C VAL A 20 -9.63 -1.88 12.12
N SER A 21 -10.42 -2.87 12.55
CA SER A 21 -11.83 -2.99 12.17
C SER A 21 -12.66 -1.79 12.64
N GLY A 22 -12.44 -1.30 13.87
CA GLY A 22 -13.09 -0.09 14.38
C GLY A 22 -12.72 1.15 13.57
N ILE A 23 -11.43 1.32 13.23
CA ILE A 23 -10.95 2.41 12.36
C ILE A 23 -11.60 2.31 10.98
N THR A 24 -11.65 1.11 10.40
CA THR A 24 -12.30 0.86 9.11
C THR A 24 -13.77 1.27 9.14
N ALA A 25 -14.50 0.96 10.21
CA ALA A 25 -15.88 1.37 10.39
C ALA A 25 -16.03 2.90 10.50
N LEU A 26 -15.13 3.58 11.21
CA LEU A 26 -15.12 5.05 11.32
C LEU A 26 -14.88 5.72 9.95
N VAL A 27 -13.90 5.23 9.19
CA VAL A 27 -13.63 5.73 7.83
C VAL A 27 -14.83 5.46 6.91
N LYS A 28 -15.42 4.25 6.95
CA LYS A 28 -16.63 3.93 6.15
C LYS A 28 -17.83 4.79 6.54
N SER A 29 -18.00 5.09 7.83
CA SER A 29 -19.08 5.97 8.29
C SER A 29 -18.90 7.41 7.81
N SER A 30 -17.65 7.88 7.69
CA SER A 30 -17.33 9.21 7.18
C SER A 30 -17.41 9.28 5.65
N HIS A 31 -17.16 8.15 4.98
CA HIS A 31 -17.18 8.00 3.52
C HIS A 31 -18.02 6.79 3.08
N PRO A 32 -19.37 6.90 3.12
CA PRO A 32 -20.26 5.76 2.87
C PRO A 32 -20.17 5.18 1.46
N ASP A 33 -19.67 5.93 0.49
CA ASP A 33 -19.52 5.57 -0.92
C ASP A 33 -18.17 4.90 -1.24
N TRP A 34 -17.17 5.01 -0.35
CA TRP A 34 -15.84 4.46 -0.61
C TRP A 34 -15.84 2.93 -0.71
N SER A 35 -15.03 2.44 -1.65
CA SER A 35 -14.73 1.02 -1.78
C SER A 35 -13.92 0.51 -0.58
N ALA A 36 -13.89 -0.81 -0.39
CA ALA A 36 -13.01 -1.42 0.61
C ALA A 36 -11.52 -1.13 0.35
N ALA A 37 -11.12 -1.01 -0.94
CA ALA A 37 -9.75 -0.70 -1.32
C ALA A 37 -9.39 0.76 -1.00
N ALA A 38 -10.29 1.71 -1.24
CA ALA A 38 -10.10 3.12 -0.90
C ALA A 38 -9.93 3.30 0.62
N ILE A 39 -10.76 2.64 1.44
CA ILE A 39 -10.64 2.70 2.91
C ILE A 39 -9.33 2.10 3.38
N LYS A 40 -8.96 0.93 2.84
CA LYS A 40 -7.68 0.30 3.13
C LYS A 40 -6.50 1.18 2.73
N SER A 41 -6.59 1.83 1.57
CA SER A 41 -5.60 2.80 1.12
C SER A 41 -5.46 3.93 2.11
N ALA A 42 -6.56 4.57 2.50
CA ALA A 42 -6.55 5.69 3.42
C ALA A 42 -5.85 5.33 4.74
N ILE A 43 -6.19 4.18 5.33
CA ILE A 43 -5.55 3.71 6.57
C ILE A 43 -4.05 3.51 6.37
N LEU A 44 -3.63 2.85 5.29
CA LEU A 44 -2.23 2.50 5.06
C LEU A 44 -1.39 3.74 4.75
N THR A 45 -1.88 4.67 3.93
CA THR A 45 -1.09 5.81 3.46
C THR A 45 -0.92 6.91 4.49
N THR A 46 -1.74 6.91 5.54
CA THR A 46 -1.72 7.93 6.61
C THR A 46 -1.15 7.41 7.93
N THR A 47 -0.60 6.21 7.94
CA THR A 47 0.07 5.62 9.11
C THR A 47 1.26 6.47 9.58
N ASP A 48 1.49 6.47 10.89
CA ASP A 48 2.68 7.05 11.50
C ASP A 48 3.82 6.02 11.49
N ILE A 49 5.04 6.49 11.24
CA ILE A 49 6.27 5.66 11.20
C ILE A 49 7.23 5.96 12.34
N THR A 50 6.83 6.88 13.22
CA THR A 50 7.59 7.29 14.39
C THR A 50 6.82 6.95 15.65
N ASP A 51 7.56 6.70 16.73
CA ASP A 51 7.00 6.53 18.06
C ASP A 51 6.63 7.89 18.69
N SER A 52 6.17 7.85 19.95
CA SER A 52 5.81 9.04 20.72
C SER A 52 6.99 9.94 21.08
N ALA A 53 8.23 9.45 21.00
CA ALA A 53 9.44 10.23 21.18
C ALA A 53 9.96 10.84 19.86
N GLY A 54 9.27 10.60 18.73
CA GLY A 54 9.68 11.03 17.40
C GLY A 54 10.77 10.17 16.77
N GLY A 55 11.19 9.09 17.43
CA GLY A 55 12.12 8.10 16.91
C GLY A 55 11.45 7.10 15.97
N PRO A 56 12.20 6.23 15.29
CA PRO A 56 11.61 5.16 14.49
C PRO A 56 10.87 4.16 15.38
N ILE A 57 9.75 3.61 14.88
CA ILE A 57 9.11 2.45 15.53
C ILE A 57 10.12 1.30 15.57
N LEU A 58 10.24 0.65 16.73
CA LEU A 58 11.13 -0.48 16.96
C LEU A 58 10.36 -1.81 16.95
N ASP A 59 11.04 -2.88 16.56
CA ASP A 59 10.57 -4.25 16.73
C ASP A 59 10.83 -4.78 18.15
N GLU A 60 10.40 -6.01 18.42
CA GLU A 60 10.56 -6.65 19.73
C GLU A 60 12.03 -6.93 20.10
N GLN A 61 12.96 -6.88 19.13
CA GLN A 61 14.41 -6.94 19.35
C GLN A 61 15.03 -5.54 19.50
N HIS A 62 14.20 -4.50 19.65
CA HIS A 62 14.62 -3.10 19.76
C HIS A 62 15.42 -2.60 18.55
N GLN A 63 15.25 -3.23 17.39
CA GLN A 63 15.78 -2.75 16.12
C GLN A 63 14.72 -1.91 15.42
N LYS A 64 15.12 -1.10 14.44
CA LYS A 64 14.14 -0.37 13.62
C LYS A 64 13.20 -1.36 12.92
N ALA A 65 11.90 -1.23 13.17
CA ALA A 65 10.89 -2.07 12.54
C ALA A 65 10.93 -1.93 11.01
N THR A 66 10.97 -3.07 10.33
CA THR A 66 10.92 -3.16 8.86
C THR A 66 9.48 -3.09 8.36
N ALA A 67 9.29 -2.86 7.07
CA ALA A 67 7.98 -2.96 6.43
C ALA A 67 7.38 -4.38 6.54
N TYR A 68 8.19 -5.43 6.74
CA TYR A 68 7.70 -6.77 7.04
C TYR A 68 7.15 -6.91 8.46
N ALA A 69 7.70 -6.15 9.43
CA ALA A 69 7.26 -6.19 10.82
C ALA A 69 6.00 -5.34 11.05
N MET A 70 5.95 -4.12 10.49
CA MET A 70 4.85 -3.17 10.76
C MET A 70 3.99 -2.83 9.54
N GLY A 71 4.27 -3.39 8.36
CA GLY A 71 3.57 -3.01 7.13
C GLY A 71 3.81 -1.54 6.79
N ALA A 72 2.73 -0.77 6.69
CA ALA A 72 2.82 0.68 6.53
C ALA A 72 3.11 1.42 7.85
N GLY A 73 3.03 0.80 9.02
CA GLY A 73 3.29 1.47 10.30
C GLY A 73 2.04 1.56 11.17
N HIS A 74 2.05 2.47 12.14
CA HIS A 74 1.02 2.56 13.16
C HIS A 74 -0.22 3.30 12.62
N ALA A 75 -1.41 2.74 12.83
CA ALA A 75 -2.64 3.32 12.32
C ALA A 75 -2.93 4.69 12.95
N ASN A 76 -3.27 5.68 12.11
CA ASN A 76 -3.70 7.01 12.55
C ASN A 76 -5.14 7.25 12.09
N PRO A 77 -6.15 7.05 12.96
CA PRO A 77 -7.55 7.14 12.57
C PRO A 77 -7.95 8.53 12.10
N ILE A 78 -7.38 9.58 12.72
CA ILE A 78 -7.69 10.97 12.43
C ILE A 78 -7.26 11.32 11.01
N LYS A 79 -6.03 10.98 10.62
CA LYS A 79 -5.53 11.21 9.26
C LYS A 79 -6.22 10.33 8.23
N ALA A 80 -6.62 9.10 8.60
CA ALA A 80 -7.26 8.16 7.67
C ALA A 80 -8.66 8.62 7.21
N ILE A 81 -9.33 9.50 7.96
CA ILE A 81 -10.61 10.09 7.55
C ILE A 81 -10.41 11.13 6.44
N ASP A 82 -9.25 11.79 6.33
CA ASP A 82 -8.95 12.72 5.24
C ASP A 82 -7.54 12.46 4.69
N PRO A 83 -7.37 11.43 3.85
CA PRO A 83 -6.07 11.01 3.35
C PRO A 83 -5.57 11.86 2.17
N GLY A 84 -6.42 12.71 1.57
CA GLY A 84 -6.13 13.44 0.35
C GLY A 84 -6.16 12.58 -0.93
N LEU A 85 -5.36 11.51 -1.00
CA LEU A 85 -5.33 10.57 -2.13
C LEU A 85 -5.55 9.13 -1.69
N VAL A 86 -6.19 8.33 -2.55
CA VAL A 86 -6.36 6.88 -2.37
C VAL A 86 -5.94 6.07 -3.60
N TYR A 87 -5.37 4.90 -3.35
CA TYR A 87 -5.12 3.84 -4.32
C TYR A 87 -6.36 2.94 -4.35
N ASP A 88 -7.28 3.24 -5.27
CA ASP A 88 -8.51 2.46 -5.40
C ASP A 88 -8.32 1.26 -6.33
N LEU A 89 -9.09 0.19 -6.06
CA LEU A 89 -9.09 -1.07 -6.80
C LEU A 89 -10.52 -1.58 -6.92
N SER A 90 -10.92 -1.90 -8.14
CA SER A 90 -12.18 -2.57 -8.42
C SER A 90 -12.10 -4.08 -8.19
N ILE A 91 -13.27 -4.72 -8.03
CA ILE A 91 -13.39 -6.18 -7.94
C ILE A 91 -12.82 -6.84 -9.21
N THR A 92 -13.02 -6.23 -10.38
CA THR A 92 -12.51 -6.69 -11.67
C THR A 92 -10.97 -6.69 -11.72
N GLU A 93 -10.32 -5.69 -11.13
CA GLU A 93 -8.86 -5.64 -11.03
C GLU A 93 -8.32 -6.70 -10.08
N TYR A 94 -8.98 -6.94 -8.93
CA TYR A 94 -8.62 -8.05 -8.05
C TYR A 94 -8.76 -9.41 -8.75
N ALA A 95 -9.86 -9.62 -9.48
CA ALA A 95 -10.06 -10.83 -10.27
C ALA A 95 -8.99 -10.99 -11.36
N GLY A 96 -8.61 -9.89 -12.01
CA GLY A 96 -7.52 -9.86 -12.98
C GLY A 96 -6.14 -10.19 -12.41
N TYR A 97 -5.88 -9.75 -11.17
CA TYR A 97 -4.68 -10.13 -10.43
C TYR A 97 -4.67 -11.61 -10.04
N ILE A 98 -5.79 -12.12 -9.52
CA ILE A 98 -5.95 -13.55 -9.23
C ILE A 98 -5.72 -14.40 -10.48
N CYS A 99 -6.23 -13.96 -11.63
CA CYS A 99 -5.99 -14.62 -12.92
C CYS A 99 -4.52 -14.68 -13.30
N ALA A 100 -3.79 -13.58 -13.14
CA ALA A 100 -2.36 -13.54 -13.45
C ALA A 100 -1.54 -14.46 -12.54
N LEU A 101 -1.99 -14.65 -11.30
CA LEU A 101 -1.31 -15.46 -10.29
C LEU A 101 -1.69 -16.95 -10.35
N LEU A 102 -2.98 -17.26 -10.50
CA LEU A 102 -3.55 -18.61 -10.25
C LEU A 102 -4.37 -19.16 -11.43
N GLY A 103 -4.55 -18.40 -12.51
CA GLY A 103 -5.34 -18.80 -13.67
C GLY A 103 -6.84 -19.01 -13.37
N ASP A 104 -7.56 -19.63 -14.32
CA ASP A 104 -9.02 -19.81 -14.24
C ASP A 104 -9.45 -20.66 -13.03
N GLN A 105 -8.70 -21.72 -12.68
CA GLN A 105 -9.03 -22.58 -11.54
C GLN A 105 -8.94 -21.84 -10.19
N GLY A 106 -7.90 -21.01 -10.02
CA GLY A 106 -7.76 -20.19 -8.83
C GLY A 106 -8.86 -19.13 -8.74
N LEU A 107 -9.19 -18.48 -9.86
CA LEU A 107 -10.30 -17.52 -9.91
C LEU A 107 -11.63 -18.18 -9.52
N ALA A 108 -11.97 -19.31 -10.14
CA ALA A 108 -13.21 -20.02 -9.87
C ALA A 108 -13.33 -20.43 -8.40
N SER A 109 -12.23 -20.86 -7.79
CA SER A 109 -12.18 -21.28 -6.39
C SER A 109 -12.32 -20.10 -5.42
N ILE A 110 -11.58 -19.01 -5.64
CA ILE A 110 -11.57 -17.84 -4.74
C ILE A 110 -12.88 -17.05 -4.87
N ALA A 111 -13.32 -16.77 -6.11
CA ALA A 111 -14.56 -16.06 -6.36
C ALA A 111 -15.81 -16.92 -6.14
N ARG A 112 -15.63 -18.24 -5.91
CA ARG A 112 -16.70 -19.24 -5.81
C ARG A 112 -17.69 -19.17 -6.97
N ASN A 113 -17.17 -18.93 -8.17
CA ASN A 113 -17.96 -18.80 -9.39
C ASN A 113 -17.23 -19.46 -10.57
N PRO A 114 -17.64 -20.68 -10.96
CA PRO A 114 -16.97 -21.43 -12.03
C PRO A 114 -17.24 -20.86 -13.43
N MET A 115 -18.18 -19.92 -13.58
CA MET A 115 -18.50 -19.29 -14.87
C MET A 115 -17.57 -18.12 -15.19
N LEU A 116 -16.79 -17.61 -14.22
CA LEU A 116 -15.83 -16.55 -14.48
C LEU A 116 -14.62 -17.11 -15.23
N SER A 117 -14.19 -16.38 -16.27
CA SER A 117 -12.98 -16.71 -17.01
C SER A 117 -12.00 -15.55 -17.05
N CYS A 118 -10.73 -15.88 -16.90
CA CYS A 118 -9.60 -14.98 -17.04
C CYS A 118 -9.46 -14.37 -18.43
N LYS A 119 -10.06 -14.97 -19.46
CA LYS A 119 -10.10 -14.39 -20.81
C LYS A 119 -10.90 -13.10 -20.88
N MET A 120 -11.87 -12.91 -19.99
CA MET A 120 -12.76 -11.73 -19.95
C MET A 120 -12.29 -10.66 -18.97
N LEU A 121 -11.16 -10.87 -18.30
CA LEU A 121 -10.65 -10.02 -17.24
C LEU A 121 -9.31 -9.37 -17.63
N PRO A 122 -8.99 -8.19 -17.07
CA PRO A 122 -7.68 -7.59 -17.27
C PRO A 122 -6.60 -8.52 -16.71
N LYS A 123 -5.48 -8.69 -17.41
CA LYS A 123 -4.32 -9.38 -16.84
C LYS A 123 -3.49 -8.37 -16.07
N ILE A 124 -3.51 -8.46 -14.75
CA ILE A 124 -2.75 -7.55 -13.87
C ILE A 124 -1.60 -8.33 -13.23
N PRO A 125 -0.36 -8.17 -13.73
CA PRO A 125 0.79 -8.77 -13.08
C PRO A 125 0.93 -8.30 -11.63
N GLU A 126 1.52 -9.15 -10.79
CA GLU A 126 1.65 -8.89 -9.35
C GLU A 126 2.20 -7.51 -9.00
N ALA A 127 3.30 -7.10 -9.63
CA ALA A 127 3.93 -5.80 -9.38
C ALA A 127 3.05 -4.59 -9.81
N GLN A 128 2.06 -4.83 -10.68
CA GLN A 128 1.19 -3.80 -11.27
C GLN A 128 -0.16 -3.64 -10.56
N LEU A 129 -0.47 -4.46 -9.55
CA LEU A 129 -1.67 -4.23 -8.74
C LEU A 129 -1.59 -2.83 -8.11
N ASN A 130 -2.65 -2.05 -8.23
CA ASN A 130 -2.72 -0.66 -7.74
C ASN A 130 -2.85 -0.58 -6.21
N TYR A 131 -1.87 -1.13 -5.50
CA TYR A 131 -1.85 -1.29 -4.06
C TYR A 131 -0.97 -0.21 -3.40
N PRO A 132 -1.34 0.30 -2.21
CA PRO A 132 -0.67 1.43 -1.55
C PRO A 132 0.73 1.12 -1.02
N SER A 133 1.08 -0.16 -0.79
CA SER A 133 2.47 -0.60 -0.63
C SER A 133 3.00 -1.10 -1.96
N ILE A 134 4.22 -0.70 -2.31
CA ILE A 134 4.76 -0.87 -3.65
C ILE A 134 5.89 -1.90 -3.62
N THR A 135 5.75 -2.97 -4.39
CA THR A 135 6.84 -3.92 -4.61
C THR A 135 7.41 -3.71 -6.00
N VAL A 136 8.73 -3.52 -6.09
CA VAL A 136 9.45 -3.32 -7.34
C VAL A 136 10.49 -4.43 -7.51
N PRO A 137 10.31 -5.34 -8.49
CA PRO A 137 11.34 -6.29 -8.88
C PRO A 137 12.65 -5.60 -9.26
N LEU A 138 13.75 -6.00 -8.64
CA LEU A 138 15.09 -5.55 -8.96
C LEU A 138 15.76 -6.52 -9.92
N ARG A 139 16.14 -5.98 -11.07
CA ARG A 139 16.92 -6.65 -12.11
C ARG A 139 17.99 -5.68 -12.62
N THR A 140 18.93 -6.21 -13.41
CA THR A 140 19.93 -5.38 -14.11
C THR A 140 19.26 -4.45 -15.13
N ARG A 141 18.24 -4.96 -15.83
CA ARG A 141 17.35 -4.14 -16.66
C ARG A 141 16.35 -3.40 -15.77
N PRO A 142 16.08 -2.10 -16.03
CA PRO A 142 15.07 -1.36 -15.29
C PRO A 142 13.70 -2.02 -15.35
N PHE A 143 13.00 -2.04 -14.23
CA PHE A 143 11.62 -2.50 -14.12
C PHE A 143 10.73 -1.32 -13.70
N THR A 144 9.60 -1.17 -14.37
CA THR A 144 8.66 -0.08 -14.12
C THR A 144 7.35 -0.62 -13.55
N VAL A 145 6.90 -0.05 -12.44
CA VAL A 145 5.56 -0.27 -11.89
C VAL A 145 4.73 1.00 -12.04
N HIS A 146 3.43 0.83 -12.27
CA HIS A 146 2.47 1.93 -12.35
C HIS A 146 1.57 1.95 -11.14
N ARG A 147 1.21 3.15 -10.69
CA ARG A 147 0.21 3.36 -9.65
C ARG A 147 -0.70 4.50 -10.05
N THR A 148 -1.98 4.32 -9.76
CA THR A 148 -3.03 5.29 -10.02
C THR A 148 -3.62 5.73 -8.70
N VAL A 149 -3.57 7.03 -8.44
CA VAL A 149 -4.16 7.64 -7.25
C VAL A 149 -5.39 8.45 -7.65
N THR A 150 -6.42 8.39 -6.83
CA THR A 150 -7.64 9.18 -6.96
C THR A 150 -7.62 10.30 -5.93
N ASN A 151 -7.88 11.53 -6.34
CA ASN A 151 -8.04 12.64 -5.42
C ASN A 151 -9.39 12.53 -4.69
N VAL A 152 -9.35 12.36 -3.37
CA VAL A 152 -10.53 12.37 -2.50
C VAL A 152 -10.60 13.61 -1.61
N GLY A 153 -9.62 14.51 -1.77
CA GLY A 153 -9.60 15.82 -1.14
C GLY A 153 -10.17 16.93 -2.03
N PRO A 154 -9.86 18.20 -1.69
CA PRO A 154 -10.34 19.35 -2.44
C PRO A 154 -9.88 19.37 -3.91
N PRO A 155 -10.64 20.05 -4.80
CA PRO A 155 -10.19 20.34 -6.17
C PRO A 155 -8.97 21.27 -6.17
N ASN A 156 -8.29 21.38 -7.32
CA ASN A 156 -7.08 22.20 -7.50
C ASN A 156 -5.95 21.88 -6.51
N SER A 157 -5.78 20.59 -6.22
CA SER A 157 -4.75 20.09 -5.30
C SER A 157 -3.49 19.69 -6.05
N VAL A 158 -2.34 20.13 -5.53
CA VAL A 158 -1.01 19.80 -6.08
C VAL A 158 -0.24 18.97 -5.06
N TYR A 159 0.29 17.84 -5.52
CA TYR A 159 1.12 16.96 -4.72
C TYR A 159 2.52 16.86 -5.33
N THR A 160 3.53 17.03 -4.49
CA THR A 160 4.94 16.92 -4.86
C THR A 160 5.54 15.62 -4.32
N LEU A 161 6.41 15.02 -5.11
CA LEU A 161 7.09 13.79 -4.74
C LEU A 161 8.16 14.05 -3.67
N LYS A 162 8.15 13.23 -2.61
CA LYS A 162 9.30 13.03 -1.72
C LYS A 162 9.63 11.54 -1.67
N MET A 163 10.91 11.20 -1.76
CA MET A 163 11.36 9.82 -1.76
C MET A 163 12.58 9.62 -0.86
N VAL A 164 12.60 8.50 -0.13
CA VAL A 164 13.78 8.04 0.63
C VAL A 164 14.09 6.62 0.18
N VAL A 165 15.19 6.44 -0.54
CA VAL A 165 15.64 5.12 -1.06
C VAL A 165 17.13 4.90 -0.79
N PRO A 166 17.60 3.65 -0.75
CA PRO A 166 19.02 3.36 -0.58
C PRO A 166 19.85 3.90 -1.75
N LYS A 167 21.00 4.50 -1.44
CA LYS A 167 21.91 5.09 -2.43
C LYS A 167 22.44 4.10 -3.49
N SER A 168 22.36 2.80 -3.19
CA SER A 168 22.74 1.73 -4.12
C SER A 168 21.74 1.49 -5.25
N LEU A 169 20.54 2.06 -5.17
CA LEU A 169 19.49 1.91 -6.18
C LEU A 169 19.41 3.13 -7.09
N ARG A 170 19.12 2.88 -8.38
CA ARG A 170 18.67 3.92 -9.31
C ARG A 170 17.16 3.83 -9.40
N VAL A 171 16.46 4.82 -8.85
CA VAL A 171 15.00 4.89 -8.82
C VAL A 171 14.56 6.22 -9.41
N CYS A 172 13.65 6.18 -10.37
CA CYS A 172 13.06 7.35 -11.00
C CYS A 172 11.53 7.26 -10.88
N VAL A 173 10.87 8.40 -10.66
CA VAL A 173 9.41 8.50 -10.66
C VAL A 173 8.98 9.56 -11.65
N TYR A 174 7.91 9.28 -12.38
CA TYR A 174 7.36 10.21 -13.35
C TYR A 174 5.82 10.18 -13.38
N PRO A 175 5.15 11.35 -13.39
CA PRO A 175 5.71 12.69 -13.12
C PRO A 175 6.14 12.83 -11.65
N GLU A 176 6.95 13.84 -11.31
CA GLU A 176 7.31 14.16 -9.91
C GLU A 176 6.30 15.11 -9.23
N THR A 177 5.27 15.53 -9.96
CA THR A 177 4.17 16.36 -9.46
C THR A 177 2.86 15.87 -10.03
N LEU A 178 1.84 15.76 -9.18
CA LEU A 178 0.48 15.41 -9.57
C LEU A 178 -0.42 16.62 -9.34
N VAL A 179 -1.11 17.06 -10.39
CA VAL A 179 -1.97 18.25 -10.37
C VAL A 179 -3.40 17.79 -10.64
N PHE A 180 -4.24 17.83 -9.62
CA PHE A 180 -5.65 17.46 -9.71
C PHE A 180 -6.52 18.71 -9.83
N SER A 181 -7.26 18.82 -10.91
CA SER A 181 -8.23 19.87 -11.17
C SER A 181 -9.53 19.69 -10.38
N LYS A 182 -9.94 18.45 -10.12
CA LYS A 182 -11.21 18.12 -9.44
C LYS A 182 -11.10 16.97 -8.45
N ALA A 183 -12.07 16.87 -7.54
CA ALA A 183 -12.26 15.68 -6.72
C ALA A 183 -12.70 14.51 -7.60
N GLY A 184 -12.26 13.30 -7.24
CA GLY A 184 -12.48 12.06 -8.00
C GLY A 184 -11.59 11.89 -9.24
N GLU A 185 -10.76 12.87 -9.59
CA GLU A 185 -9.81 12.74 -10.69
C GLU A 185 -8.73 11.71 -10.37
N LYS A 186 -8.39 10.90 -11.37
CA LYS A 186 -7.39 9.83 -11.28
C LYS A 186 -6.15 10.23 -12.07
N LEU A 187 -4.99 10.12 -11.45
CA LEU A 187 -3.71 10.31 -12.13
C LEU A 187 -2.81 9.10 -11.91
N THR A 188 -2.12 8.70 -12.95
CA THR A 188 -1.17 7.59 -12.92
C THR A 188 0.25 8.14 -12.93
N TYR A 189 1.10 7.56 -12.08
CA TYR A 189 2.53 7.77 -12.08
C TYR A 189 3.25 6.42 -12.18
N SER A 190 4.52 6.48 -12.60
CA SER A 190 5.38 5.30 -12.70
C SER A 190 6.55 5.40 -11.72
N ILE A 191 6.99 4.23 -11.25
CA ILE A 191 8.23 4.06 -10.49
C ILE A 191 9.10 3.08 -11.26
N THR A 192 10.26 3.53 -11.74
CA THR A 192 11.24 2.72 -12.45
C THR A 192 12.43 2.51 -11.55
N ALA A 193 12.83 1.26 -11.31
CA ALA A 193 14.00 0.94 -10.50
C ALA A 193 14.96 -0.01 -11.22
N SER A 194 16.25 0.15 -10.96
CA SER A 194 17.31 -0.78 -11.37
C SER A 194 18.43 -0.81 -10.35
N THR A 195 19.23 -1.87 -10.38
CA THR A 195 20.46 -1.95 -9.60
C THR A 195 21.56 -2.67 -10.38
N ASN A 196 22.80 -2.23 -10.17
CA ASN A 196 24.00 -2.91 -10.69
C ASN A 196 24.58 -3.90 -9.68
N SER A 197 24.21 -3.79 -8.39
CA SER A 197 24.65 -4.70 -7.34
C SER A 197 23.68 -4.65 -6.17
N THR A 198 23.32 -5.83 -5.67
CA THR A 198 22.43 -5.97 -4.52
C THR A 198 23.19 -6.08 -3.21
N GLY A 199 24.54 -6.17 -3.26
CA GLY A 199 25.38 -6.38 -2.08
C GLY A 199 24.99 -7.64 -1.28
N GLY A 200 24.45 -8.66 -1.95
CA GLY A 200 23.95 -9.89 -1.31
C GLY A 200 22.60 -9.75 -0.59
N LYS A 201 21.97 -8.57 -0.59
CA LYS A 201 20.66 -8.37 0.03
C LYS A 201 19.54 -8.98 -0.82
N LYS A 202 18.58 -9.64 -0.17
CA LYS A 202 17.36 -10.18 -0.82
C LYS A 202 16.33 -9.09 -1.16
N PHE A 203 16.28 -8.05 -0.33
CA PHE A 203 15.42 -6.89 -0.55
C PHE A 203 16.05 -5.63 0.02
N MET A 204 15.52 -4.49 -0.40
CA MET A 204 15.86 -3.15 0.06
C MET A 204 14.58 -2.36 0.28
N GLU A 205 14.56 -1.51 1.30
CA GLU A 205 13.38 -0.71 1.66
C GLU A 205 13.55 0.75 1.26
N GLY A 206 12.46 1.35 0.82
CA GLY A 206 12.35 2.80 0.62
C GLY A 206 10.96 3.30 0.96
N THR A 207 10.75 4.60 0.81
CA THR A 207 9.46 5.24 0.96
C THR A 207 9.24 6.26 -0.15
N LEU A 208 8.00 6.35 -0.59
CA LEU A 208 7.49 7.39 -1.49
C LEU A 208 6.39 8.15 -0.75
N SER A 209 6.34 9.46 -0.93
CA SER A 209 5.32 10.30 -0.34
C SER A 209 4.86 11.35 -1.34
N TRP A 210 3.55 11.46 -1.51
CA TRP A 210 2.93 12.60 -2.18
C TRP A 210 2.56 13.64 -1.13
N ILE A 211 3.14 14.84 -1.24
CA ILE A 211 3.01 15.90 -0.23
C ILE A 211 2.27 17.09 -0.84
N SER A 212 1.16 17.46 -0.22
CA SER A 212 0.46 18.73 -0.44
C SER A 212 0.59 19.63 0.79
N LYS A 213 -0.08 20.79 0.77
CA LYS A 213 -0.15 21.68 1.94
C LYS A 213 -0.75 21.00 3.17
N ASN A 214 -1.73 20.12 2.97
CA ASN A 214 -2.56 19.56 4.05
C ASN A 214 -2.37 18.04 4.23
N HIS A 215 -1.81 17.35 3.25
CA HIS A 215 -1.79 15.88 3.23
C HIS A 215 -0.40 15.33 2.93
N VAL A 216 -0.09 14.20 3.55
CA VAL A 216 1.06 13.36 3.23
C VAL A 216 0.55 11.95 2.97
N VAL A 217 0.67 11.50 1.73
CA VAL A 217 0.22 10.17 1.29
C VAL A 217 1.44 9.29 1.11
N ARG A 218 1.67 8.39 2.07
CA ARG A 218 2.93 7.63 2.18
C ARG A 218 2.77 6.20 1.71
N SER A 219 3.70 5.73 0.88
CA SER A 219 3.81 4.34 0.44
C SER A 219 5.16 3.76 0.82
N PRO A 220 5.23 2.65 1.60
CA PRO A 220 6.47 1.88 1.69
C PRO A 220 6.76 1.22 0.34
N ILE A 221 8.04 1.18 -0.03
CA ILE A 221 8.55 0.51 -1.24
C ILE A 221 9.47 -0.63 -0.82
N LEU A 222 9.18 -1.84 -1.32
CA LEU A 222 10.06 -2.99 -1.23
C LEU A 222 10.67 -3.26 -2.60
N PHE A 223 12.00 -3.13 -2.68
CA PHE A 223 12.77 -3.48 -3.87
C PHE A 223 13.31 -4.89 -3.69
N VAL A 224 12.78 -5.86 -4.44
CA VAL A 224 13.02 -7.30 -4.21
C VAL A 224 13.86 -7.90 -5.31
N VAL A 225 14.92 -8.61 -4.94
CA VAL A 225 15.87 -9.24 -5.87
C VAL A 225 15.35 -10.62 -6.29
N GLY A 226 15.42 -10.93 -7.59
CA GLY A 226 15.13 -12.29 -8.09
C GLY A 226 13.64 -12.66 -8.13
N LEU A 227 12.74 -11.69 -8.16
CA LEU A 227 11.34 -11.94 -8.55
C LEU A 227 11.32 -12.28 -10.05
N ASP A 228 11.56 -13.54 -10.42
CA ASP A 228 11.58 -14.00 -11.81
C ASP A 228 10.21 -14.49 -12.32
N SER A 229 9.22 -14.69 -11.44
CA SER A 229 7.82 -15.05 -11.73
C SER A 229 6.99 -14.99 -10.44
N PRO A 230 5.64 -15.11 -10.48
CA PRO A 230 4.79 -14.77 -9.33
C PRO A 230 5.15 -15.58 -8.08
N LEU A 231 5.03 -14.98 -6.91
CA LEU A 231 5.17 -15.67 -5.63
C LEU A 231 4.10 -16.78 -5.52
N LEU A 232 4.48 -18.00 -5.92
CA LEU A 232 3.83 -19.27 -5.57
C LEU A 232 4.91 -20.22 -5.05
#